data_AF-A0A963JYY4-F1
#
_entry.id   AF-A0A963JYY4-F1
#
_cell.length_a   1.000
_cell.length_b   1.000
_cell.length_c   1.000
_cell.angle_alpha   90.00
_cell.angle_beta   90.00
_cell.angle_gamma   90.00
#
_symmetry.space_group_name_H-M   'P 1'
#
loop_
_entity.id
_entity.type
_entity.pdbx_description
1 polymer ?
#
loop_
_entity_poly.entity_id
_entity_poly.type
_entity_poly.pdbx_seq_one_letter_code
_entity_poly.pdbx_strand_id
1 'polypeptide(L)' 'RFDHRRRLAKAMELLASDPALDALIDGESPFHELPELMPALAGAGSGVLCHRVSYRKREG' A
#
# COMPACT_ATOMS: atom_id res chain seq x y z
N ARG A 1 -16.34 -2.28 20.96
CA ARG A 1 -16.38 -1.57 19.65
C ARG A 1 -14.97 -1.60 19.05
N PHE A 2 -14.79 -2.05 17.81
CA PHE A 2 -13.50 -1.98 17.12
C PHE A 2 -13.34 -0.58 16.53
N ASP A 3 -12.46 0.24 17.10
CA ASP A 3 -12.14 1.55 16.53
C ASP A 3 -11.24 1.41 15.28
N HIS A 4 -11.14 2.48 14.49
CA HIS A 4 -10.37 2.49 13.25
C HIS A 4 -8.89 2.13 13.49
N ARG A 5 -8.31 2.62 14.60
CA ARG A 5 -6.92 2.36 14.96
C ARG A 5 -6.67 0.89 15.23
N ARG A 6 -7.53 0.23 16.00
CA ARG A 6 -7.44 -1.21 16.31
C ARG A 6 -7.58 -2.06 15.05
N ARG A 7 -8.49 -1.71 14.14
CA ARG A 7 -8.62 -2.43 12.85
C ARG A 7 -7.35 -2.33 12.03
N LEU A 8 -6.82 -1.11 11.87
CA LEU A 8 -5.60 -0.88 11.11
C LEU A 8 -4.40 -1.58 11.74
N ALA A 9 -4.23 -1.49 13.06
CA ALA A 9 -3.15 -2.16 13.77
C ALA A 9 -3.17 -3.68 13.53
N LYS A 10 -4.34 -4.31 13.59
CA LYS A 10 -4.45 -5.76 13.33
C LYS A 10 -4.15 -6.11 11.87
N ALA A 11 -4.58 -5.29 10.91
CA ALA A 11 -4.26 -5.51 9.50
C ALA A 11 -2.75 -5.44 9.25
N MET A 12 -2.05 -4.46 9.83
CA MET A 12 -0.60 -4.33 9.71
C MET A 12 0.15 -5.48 10.40
N GLU A 13 -0.32 -5.93 11.57
CA GLU A 13 0.21 -7.10 12.27
C GLU A 13 0.08 -8.36 11.40
N LEU A 14 -1.10 -8.61 10.83
CA LEU A 14 -1.33 -9.76 9.96
C LEU A 14 -0.42 -9.73 8.74
N LEU A 15 -0.35 -8.58 8.05
CA LEU A 15 0.50 -8.39 6.87
C LEU A 15 1.99 -8.63 7.19
N ALA A 16 2.46 -8.27 8.39
CA ALA A 16 3.85 -8.50 8.79
C ALA A 16 4.12 -9.97 9.19
N SER A 17 3.10 -10.69 9.68
CA SER A 17 3.25 -12.04 10.24
C SER A 17 2.99 -13.17 9.25
N ASP A 18 2.21 -12.92 8.19
CA ASP A 18 1.78 -13.93 7.23
C ASP A 18 2.28 -13.60 5.81
N PRO A 19 3.31 -14.31 5.30
CA PRO A 19 3.84 -14.10 3.96
C PRO A 19 2.82 -14.32 2.83
N ALA A 20 1.74 -15.07 3.06
CA ALA A 20 0.69 -15.22 2.06
C ALA A 20 -0.04 -13.90 1.79
N LEU A 21 -0.04 -12.98 2.76
CA LEU A 21 -0.65 -11.66 2.62
C LEU A 21 0.24 -10.67 1.86
N ASP A 22 1.53 -10.97 1.63
CA ASP A 22 2.38 -10.15 0.76
C ASP A 22 1.82 -10.06 -0.66
N ALA A 23 1.06 -11.07 -1.11
CA ALA A 23 0.40 -11.08 -2.41
C ALA A 23 -0.67 -9.98 -2.58
N LEU A 24 -1.13 -9.35 -1.49
CA LEU A 24 -2.02 -8.19 -1.57
C LEU A 24 -1.28 -6.93 -2.00
N ILE A 25 0.04 -6.87 -1.78
CA ILE A 25 0.89 -5.75 -2.20
C ILE A 25 1.40 -6.04 -3.61
N ASP A 26 0.83 -5.34 -4.57
CA ASP A 26 1.02 -5.56 -6.02
C ASP A 26 2.10 -4.67 -6.64
N GLY A 27 2.54 -3.65 -5.91
CA GLY A 27 3.58 -2.73 -6.36
C GLY A 27 4.05 -1.78 -5.25
N GLU A 28 5.16 -1.11 -5.52
CA GLU A 28 5.66 -0.02 -4.67
C GLU A 28 6.20 1.11 -5.55
N SER A 29 5.92 2.35 -5.15
CA SER A 29 6.53 3.54 -5.76
C SER A 29 6.88 4.58 -4.70
N PRO A 30 7.88 5.45 -4.96
CA PRO A 30 8.14 6.57 -4.09
C PRO A 30 7.01 7.60 -4.17
N PHE A 31 6.84 8.36 -3.09
CA PHE A 31 5.78 9.37 -2.98
C PHE A 31 5.80 10.41 -4.11
N HIS A 32 6.97 10.81 -4.62
CA HIS A 32 7.08 11.84 -5.65
C HIS A 32 6.58 11.39 -7.03
N GLU A 33 6.47 10.09 -7.29
CA GLU A 33 5.92 9.54 -8.54
C GLU A 33 4.38 9.41 -8.49
N LEU A 34 3.76 9.58 -7.30
CA LEU A 34 2.31 9.44 -7.15
C LEU A 34 1.47 10.32 -8.09
N PRO A 35 1.80 11.61 -8.34
CA PRO A 35 1.00 12.43 -9.25
C PRO A 35 0.87 11.80 -10.65
N GLU A 36 1.91 11.14 -11.13
CA GLU A 36 1.93 10.48 -12.44
C GLU A 36 1.27 9.09 -12.41
N LEU A 37 1.44 8.35 -11.31
CA LEU A 37 0.92 6.99 -11.17
C LEU A 37 -0.57 6.94 -10.79
N MET A 38 -1.08 7.93 -10.05
CA MET A 38 -2.44 7.92 -9.52
C MET A 38 -3.55 7.70 -10.57
N PRO A 39 -3.48 8.28 -11.79
CA PRO A 39 -4.46 7.98 -12.84
C PRO A 39 -4.50 6.49 -13.23
N ALA A 40 -3.35 5.82 -13.23
CA ALA A 40 -3.27 4.38 -13.52
C ALA A 40 -3.73 3.55 -12.32
N LEU A 41 -3.30 3.90 -11.10
CA LEU A 41 -3.63 3.16 -9.87
C LEU A 41 -5.13 3.23 -9.54
N ALA A 42 -5.72 4.43 -9.62
CA ALA A 42 -7.14 4.67 -9.33
C ALA A 42 -8.05 4.54 -10.56
N GLY A 43 -7.48 4.22 -11.72
CA GLY A 43 -8.20 4.04 -12.97
C GLY A 43 -9.14 2.85 -12.91
N ALA A 44 -10.27 2.95 -13.62
CA ALA A 44 -11.19 1.82 -13.76
C ALA A 44 -10.46 0.63 -14.41
N GLY A 45 -10.55 -0.54 -13.77
CA GLY A 45 -9.91 -1.76 -14.28
C GLY A 45 -8.39 -1.82 -14.07
N SER A 46 -7.80 -0.98 -13.20
CA SER A 46 -6.36 -1.03 -12.90
C SER A 46 -5.89 -2.40 -12.41
N GLY A 47 -6.79 -3.18 -11.80
CA GLY A 47 -6.44 -4.46 -11.18
C GLY A 47 -5.57 -4.30 -9.94
N VAL A 48 -5.33 -3.06 -9.51
CA VAL A 48 -4.45 -2.75 -8.38
C VAL A 48 -5.18 -3.07 -7.07
N LEU A 49 -4.51 -3.82 -6.18
CA LEU A 49 -4.98 -4.21 -4.87
C LEU A 49 -4.50 -3.22 -3.79
N CYS A 50 -3.21 -3.25 -3.44
CA CYS A 50 -2.63 -2.42 -2.38
C CYS A 50 -1.22 -1.93 -2.77
N HIS A 51 -1.15 -0.96 -3.67
CA HIS A 51 0.12 -0.34 -4.07
C HIS A 51 0.74 0.43 -2.90
N ARG A 52 1.97 0.09 -2.52
CA ARG A 52 2.67 0.69 -1.39
C ARG A 52 3.34 2.00 -1.80
N VAL A 53 3.22 3.02 -0.96
CA VAL A 53 3.89 4.30 -1.15
C VAL A 53 5.06 4.42 -0.20
N SER A 54 6.27 4.53 -0.75
CA SER A 54 7.48 4.79 0.01
C SER A 54 7.67 6.30 0.19
N TYR A 55 7.65 6.74 1.45
CA TYR A 55 7.98 8.12 1.84
C TYR A 55 9.48 8.32 2.06
N ARG A 56 10.31 7.28 1.84
CA ARG A 56 11.76 7.42 2.00
C ARG A 56 12.24 8.48 1.01
N LYS A 57 12.95 9.46 1.53
CA LYS A 57 13.74 10.38 0.71
C LYS A 57 14.82 9.52 0.03
N ARG A 58 14.99 9.61 -1.29
CA ARG A 58 16.21 9.11 -1.94
C ARG A 58 17.35 9.88 -1.28
N GLU A 59 18.23 9.18 -0.55
CA GLU A 59 19.52 9.74 -0.16
C GLU A 59 20.26 10.09 -1.46
N GLY A 60 20.64 11.35 -1.59
CA GLY A 60 21.52 11.84 -2.65
C GLY A 60 22.96 11.66 -2.27
#